data_AF-A0AAV2G994-F1
#
_entry.id   AF-A0AAV2G994-F1
#
_cell.length_a   1.000
_cell.length_b   1.000
_cell.length_c   1.000
_cell.angle_alpha   90.00
_cell.angle_beta   90.00
_cell.angle_gamma   90.00
#
_symmetry.space_group_name_H-M   'P 1'
#
loop_
_entity.id
_entity.type
_entity.pdbx_description
1 polymer ?
#
loop_
_entity_poly.entity_id
_entity_poly.type
_entity_poly.pdbx_seq_one_letter_code
_entity_poly.pdbx_strand_id
1 'polypeptide(L)'
;MDDSSGAMIKLTSSNYSIWKPRMEDILFCKDLYEPIENGSEKPEDKTEKQWEVLHRKAVAIIRQWIDQSIFHHVAKDTSADELWQKLESMYERQLAQNKASLIRRIVNLKYKDGHSVSEHLSDFQGLVNQLTTMKLALDDEVQALLLLSSLSDSWETLVVSLSNSAPNGKLTRDNIMLNEKARRKELGITSESHALVADNSGSRGRSRNRNFNFKNSQNRSNSRGRSKGRSKSLSRQRGEITCYH
;
A
#
# COMPACT_ATOMS: atom_id res chain seq x y z
N MET A 1 27.24 14.23 38.18
CA MET A 1 27.29 13.27 37.05
C MET A 1 26.10 13.60 36.19
N ASP A 2 26.35 14.00 34.95
CA ASP A 2 25.30 14.50 34.07
C ASP A 2 24.53 13.31 33.49
N ASP A 3 23.25 13.18 33.81
CA ASP A 3 22.39 12.12 33.26
C ASP A 3 21.91 12.53 31.87
N SER A 4 22.87 12.68 30.95
CA SER A 4 22.63 12.93 29.53
C SER A 4 22.13 11.67 28.80
N SER A 5 21.31 10.85 29.49
CA SER A 5 20.50 9.77 28.91
C SER A 5 19.32 10.37 28.15
N GLY A 6 19.60 11.19 27.12
CA GLY A 6 18.60 11.84 26.29
C GLY A 6 17.58 10.81 25.79
N ALA A 7 16.34 10.95 26.27
CA ALA A 7 15.36 9.87 26.44
C ALA A 7 15.48 8.72 25.43
N MET A 8 16.09 7.61 25.87
CA MET A 8 16.20 6.41 25.04
C MET A 8 14.81 5.86 24.72
N ILE A 9 14.64 5.37 23.50
CA ILE A 9 13.39 4.76 23.05
C ILE A 9 13.19 3.38 23.71
N LYS A 10 11.96 3.06 24.08
CA LYS A 10 11.57 1.71 24.49
C LYS A 10 11.55 0.77 23.27
N LEU A 11 12.04 -0.45 23.43
CA LEU A 11 11.93 -1.49 22.41
C LEU A 11 10.47 -1.91 22.23
N THR A 12 9.99 -1.83 21.00
CA THR A 12 8.64 -2.23 20.56
C THR A 12 8.75 -3.12 19.32
N SER A 13 7.64 -3.76 18.94
CA SER A 13 7.56 -4.68 17.79
C SER A 13 8.03 -4.10 16.45
N SER A 14 8.11 -2.77 16.30
CA SER A 14 8.39 -2.07 15.05
C SER A 14 9.72 -1.29 15.00
N ASN A 15 10.40 -1.07 16.13
CA ASN A 15 11.55 -0.16 16.20
C ASN A 15 12.91 -0.81 16.49
N TYR A 16 13.00 -2.14 16.49
CA TYR A 16 14.23 -2.88 16.77
C TYR A 16 15.45 -2.44 15.95
N SER A 17 15.25 -2.10 14.67
CA SER A 17 16.31 -1.61 13.77
C SER A 17 16.93 -0.27 14.18
N ILE A 18 16.23 0.52 15.02
CA ILE A 18 16.69 1.80 15.57
C ILE A 18 17.11 1.61 17.04
N TRP A 19 16.42 0.75 17.77
CA TRP A 19 16.70 0.45 19.17
C TRP A 19 18.01 -0.30 19.36
N LYS A 20 18.31 -1.31 18.51
CA LYS A 20 19.50 -2.16 18.61
C LYS A 20 20.80 -1.34 18.65
N PRO A 21 21.14 -0.50 17.64
CA PRO A 21 22.38 0.28 17.67
C PRO A 21 22.44 1.25 18.85
N ARG A 22 21.32 1.87 19.23
CA ARG A 22 21.26 2.75 20.41
C ARG A 22 21.51 2.00 21.73
N MET A 23 21.15 0.72 21.81
CA MET A 23 21.44 -0.10 22.98
C MET A 23 22.89 -0.58 22.99
N GLU A 24 23.45 -0.93 21.82
CA GLU A 24 24.88 -1.21 21.65
C GLU A 24 25.72 -0.01 22.12
N ASP A 25 25.41 1.21 21.65
CA ASP A 25 26.05 2.46 22.08
C ASP A 25 25.97 2.65 23.62
N ILE A 26 24.81 2.41 24.23
CA ILE A 26 24.58 2.61 25.67
C ILE A 26 25.27 1.56 26.54
N LEU A 27 25.40 0.33 26.06
CA LEU A 27 26.16 -0.72 26.74
C LEU A 27 27.67 -0.49 26.60
N PHE A 28 28.12 -0.02 25.44
CA PHE A 28 29.51 0.39 25.21
C PHE A 28 29.90 1.55 26.13
N CYS A 29 29.13 2.65 26.15
CA CYS A 29 29.36 3.80 27.03
C CYS A 29 29.20 3.51 28.55
N LYS A 30 28.83 2.30 28.94
CA LYS A 30 28.69 1.87 30.35
C LYS A 30 29.65 0.74 30.73
N ASP A 31 30.55 0.33 29.84
CA ASP A 31 31.45 -0.82 30.01
C ASP A 31 30.67 -2.14 30.30
N LEU A 32 29.55 -2.34 29.59
CA LEU A 32 28.63 -3.48 29.72
C LEU A 32 28.45 -4.27 28.41
N TYR A 33 29.36 -4.11 27.45
CA TYR A 33 29.30 -4.75 26.13
C TYR A 33 29.93 -6.16 26.12
N GLU A 34 30.99 -6.39 26.91
CA GLU A 34 31.71 -7.68 26.97
C GLU A 34 30.79 -8.92 27.16
N PRO A 35 29.74 -8.91 28.02
CA PRO A 35 28.83 -10.05 28.20
C PRO A 35 28.02 -10.47 26.98
N ILE A 36 27.99 -9.62 25.93
CA ILE A 36 27.27 -9.88 24.68
C ILE A 36 28.25 -10.31 23.59
N GLU A 37 29.42 -9.67 23.53
CA GLU A 37 30.47 -10.01 22.56
C GLU A 37 31.14 -11.36 22.87
N ASN A 38 31.51 -11.60 24.14
CA ASN A 38 32.20 -12.82 24.56
C ASN A 38 31.21 -13.96 24.93
N GLY A 39 29.92 -13.65 25.03
CA GLY A 39 28.90 -14.63 25.40
C GLY A 39 29.13 -15.26 26.76
N SER A 40 29.22 -16.59 26.79
CA SER A 40 29.54 -17.37 27.98
C SER A 40 31.05 -17.45 28.28
N GLU A 41 31.94 -16.94 27.40
CA GLU A 41 33.39 -17.00 27.58
C GLU A 41 33.88 -15.89 28.51
N LYS A 42 34.01 -16.24 29.79
CA LYS A 42 34.53 -15.33 30.82
C LYS A 42 36.01 -14.97 30.59
N PRO A 43 36.37 -13.68 30.47
CA PRO A 43 37.77 -13.22 30.39
C PRO A 43 38.66 -13.70 31.55
N GLU A 44 39.96 -13.91 31.30
CA GLU A 44 40.91 -14.41 32.30
C GLU A 44 41.15 -13.45 33.47
N ASP A 45 41.05 -12.13 33.23
CA ASP A 45 41.22 -11.07 34.24
C ASP A 45 40.09 -10.99 35.27
N LYS A 46 38.96 -11.67 35.01
CA LYS A 46 37.74 -11.56 35.84
C LYS A 46 37.44 -12.85 36.62
N THR A 47 37.03 -12.68 37.87
CA THR A 47 36.45 -13.77 38.67
C THR A 47 35.02 -14.07 38.23
N GLU A 48 34.57 -15.30 38.48
CA GLU A 48 33.20 -15.75 38.19
C GLU A 48 32.12 -14.80 38.73
N LYS A 49 32.30 -14.31 39.97
CA LYS A 49 31.35 -13.38 40.61
C LYS A 49 31.34 -12.01 39.95
N GLN A 50 32.49 -11.51 39.47
CA GLN A 50 32.54 -10.26 38.73
C GLN A 50 31.82 -10.41 37.38
N TRP A 51 31.98 -11.55 36.72
CA TRP A 51 31.32 -11.87 35.46
C TRP A 51 29.80 -11.99 35.61
N GLU A 52 29.30 -12.74 36.60
CA GLU A 52 27.86 -12.81 36.88
C GLU A 52 27.29 -11.40 37.13
N VAL A 53 27.96 -10.57 37.94
CA VAL A 53 27.51 -9.19 38.19
C VAL A 53 27.49 -8.34 36.91
N LEU A 54 28.41 -8.57 35.97
CA LEU A 54 28.47 -7.89 34.68
C LEU A 54 27.29 -8.30 33.77
N HIS A 55 27.02 -9.61 33.64
CA HIS A 55 25.82 -10.12 32.97
C HIS A 55 24.54 -9.55 33.56
N ARG A 56 24.39 -9.56 34.90
CA ARG A 56 23.20 -9.03 35.59
C ARG A 56 23.02 -7.53 35.36
N LYS A 57 24.09 -6.74 35.33
CA LYS A 57 24.05 -5.30 35.01
C LYS A 57 23.62 -5.06 33.57
N ALA A 58 24.21 -5.75 32.60
CA ALA A 58 23.84 -5.65 31.19
C ALA A 58 22.35 -6.03 30.98
N VAL A 59 21.90 -7.16 31.53
CA VAL A 59 20.48 -7.58 31.52
C VAL A 59 19.56 -6.52 32.13
N ALA A 60 19.95 -5.90 33.24
CA ALA A 60 19.14 -4.85 33.89
C ALA A 60 19.01 -3.60 33.01
N ILE A 61 20.11 -3.13 32.39
CA ILE A 61 20.09 -2.00 31.46
C ILE A 61 19.26 -2.32 30.21
N ILE A 62 19.43 -3.50 29.61
CA ILE A 62 18.66 -3.88 28.42
C ILE A 62 17.16 -3.89 28.74
N ARG A 63 16.76 -4.55 29.83
CA ARG A 63 15.37 -4.60 30.30
C ARG A 63 14.79 -3.25 30.66
N GLN A 64 15.59 -2.32 31.20
CA GLN A 64 15.14 -0.96 31.51
C GLN A 64 14.55 -0.27 30.28
N TRP A 65 15.01 -0.62 29.08
CA TRP A 65 14.57 -0.03 27.81
C TRP A 65 13.72 -0.96 26.95
N ILE A 66 13.11 -1.99 27.53
CA ILE A 66 12.11 -2.83 26.89
C ILE A 66 10.70 -2.35 27.25
N ASP A 67 9.77 -2.39 26.28
CA ASP A 67 8.35 -2.12 26.52
C ASP A 67 7.66 -3.31 27.23
N GLN A 68 6.60 -3.02 27.99
CA GLN A 68 5.84 -4.01 28.75
C GLN A 68 5.34 -5.18 27.87
N SER A 69 4.98 -4.91 26.61
CA SER A 69 4.52 -5.93 25.66
C SER A 69 5.56 -7.03 25.38
N ILE A 70 6.84 -6.71 25.44
CA ILE A 70 7.95 -7.64 25.16
C ILE A 70 8.59 -8.17 26.45
N PHE A 71 8.52 -7.39 27.54
CA PHE A 71 9.17 -7.69 28.81
C PHE A 71 8.88 -9.11 29.32
N HIS A 72 7.65 -9.61 29.17
CA HIS A 72 7.26 -10.95 29.62
C HIS A 72 8.05 -12.10 28.95
N HIS A 73 8.56 -11.93 27.73
CA HIS A 73 9.37 -12.94 27.04
C HIS A 73 10.82 -13.04 27.56
N VAL A 74 11.28 -11.97 28.22
CA VAL A 74 12.68 -11.75 28.62
C VAL A 74 12.87 -11.55 30.12
N ALA A 75 11.80 -11.63 30.92
CA ALA A 75 11.81 -11.27 32.35
C ALA A 75 12.59 -12.25 33.26
N LYS A 76 12.88 -13.48 32.79
CA LYS A 76 13.56 -14.53 33.57
C LYS A 76 15.05 -14.68 33.25
N ASP A 77 15.47 -14.27 32.07
CA ASP A 77 16.83 -14.46 31.54
C ASP A 77 17.90 -13.84 32.47
N THR A 78 19.01 -14.53 32.69
CA THR A 78 20.05 -14.05 33.61
C THR A 78 21.36 -13.75 32.92
N SER A 79 21.56 -14.29 31.73
CA SER A 79 22.70 -14.02 30.87
C SER A 79 22.37 -12.92 29.85
N ALA A 80 23.34 -12.05 29.57
CA ALA A 80 23.14 -10.90 28.67
C ALA A 80 23.14 -11.32 27.20
N ASP A 81 24.02 -12.24 26.82
CA ASP A 81 24.09 -12.89 25.51
C ASP A 81 22.82 -13.69 25.18
N GLU A 82 22.36 -14.57 26.07
CA GLU A 82 21.11 -15.32 25.86
C GLU A 82 19.91 -14.39 25.63
N LEU A 83 19.82 -13.32 26.42
CA LEU A 83 18.80 -12.28 26.30
C LEU A 83 18.92 -11.53 24.97
N TRP A 84 20.14 -11.17 24.57
CA TRP A 84 20.42 -10.46 23.31
C TRP A 84 20.08 -11.31 22.08
N GLN A 85 20.60 -12.54 22.02
CA GLN A 85 20.32 -13.51 20.96
C GLN A 85 18.82 -13.86 20.89
N LYS A 86 18.13 -13.95 22.03
CA LYS A 86 16.67 -14.13 22.05
C LYS A 86 15.97 -12.94 21.38
N LEU A 87 16.35 -11.70 21.71
CA LEU A 87 15.79 -10.51 21.07
C LEU A 87 16.07 -10.51 19.56
N GLU A 88 17.33 -10.71 19.14
CA GLU A 88 17.70 -10.84 17.72
C GLU A 88 16.81 -11.85 16.99
N SER A 89 16.77 -13.10 17.49
CA SER A 89 15.98 -14.17 16.86
C SER A 89 14.48 -13.89 16.83
N MET A 90 13.92 -13.12 17.78
CA MET A 90 12.51 -12.71 17.76
C MET A 90 12.24 -11.72 16.62
N TYR A 91 13.07 -10.70 16.46
CA TYR A 91 12.89 -9.67 15.43
C TYR A 91 13.26 -10.15 14.04
N GLU A 92 14.26 -11.03 13.90
CA GLU A 92 14.57 -11.69 12.62
C GLU A 92 13.41 -12.58 12.15
N ARG A 93 12.83 -13.39 13.04
CA ARG A 93 11.63 -14.19 12.72
C ARG A 93 10.45 -13.30 12.32
N GLN A 94 10.19 -12.22 13.05
CA GLN A 94 9.13 -11.27 12.68
C GLN A 94 9.40 -10.64 11.30
N LEU A 95 10.65 -10.23 11.01
CA LEU A 95 11.05 -9.68 9.72
C LEU A 95 10.87 -10.70 8.58
N ALA A 96 11.27 -11.96 8.81
CA ALA A 96 11.11 -13.05 7.84
C ALA A 96 9.63 -13.37 7.58
N GLN A 97 8.80 -13.46 8.63
CA GLN A 97 7.35 -13.65 8.51
C GLN A 97 6.68 -12.49 7.76
N ASN A 98 7.07 -11.24 8.06
CA ASN A 98 6.56 -10.06 7.37
C ASN A 98 6.93 -10.09 5.88
N LYS A 99 8.20 -10.35 5.54
CA LYS A 99 8.68 -10.52 4.15
C LYS A 99 7.92 -11.62 3.42
N ALA A 100 7.78 -12.81 4.01
CA ALA A 100 7.05 -13.92 3.43
C ALA A 100 5.56 -13.59 3.20
N SER A 101 4.93 -12.87 4.14
CA SER A 101 3.53 -12.42 4.00
C SER A 101 3.35 -11.44 2.85
N LEU A 102 4.30 -10.51 2.65
CA LEU A 102 4.28 -9.55 1.56
C LEU A 102 4.54 -10.22 0.21
N ILE A 103 5.52 -11.11 0.10
CA ILE A 103 5.76 -11.91 -1.10
C ILE A 103 4.51 -12.73 -1.46
N ARG A 104 3.88 -13.41 -0.50
CA ARG A 104 2.61 -14.13 -0.73
C ARG A 104 1.50 -13.19 -1.21
N ARG A 105 1.39 -11.97 -0.69
CA ARG A 105 0.42 -10.97 -1.16
C ARG A 105 0.72 -10.47 -2.58
N ILE A 106 1.98 -10.32 -2.97
CA ILE A 106 2.38 -9.93 -4.33
C ILE A 106 2.07 -11.06 -5.33
N VAL A 107 2.50 -12.29 -5.03
CA VAL A 107 2.30 -13.46 -5.91
C VAL A 107 0.80 -13.80 -6.08
N ASN A 108 0.00 -13.59 -5.04
CA ASN A 108 -1.45 -13.79 -5.09
C ASN A 108 -2.23 -12.52 -5.48
N LEU A 109 -1.56 -11.41 -5.83
CA LEU A 109 -2.25 -10.24 -6.33
C LEU A 109 -2.81 -10.58 -7.72
N LYS A 110 -4.10 -10.35 -7.91
CA LYS A 110 -4.79 -10.59 -9.19
C LYS A 110 -5.68 -9.41 -9.53
N TYR A 111 -5.50 -8.90 -10.74
CA TYR A 111 -6.36 -7.91 -11.34
C TYR A 111 -7.76 -8.50 -11.49
N LYS A 112 -8.78 -7.69 -11.18
CA LYS A 112 -10.18 -8.07 -11.29
C LYS A 112 -10.80 -7.26 -12.40
N ASP A 113 -11.38 -7.92 -13.39
CA ASP A 113 -12.04 -7.25 -14.50
C ASP A 113 -13.15 -6.31 -13.96
N GLY A 114 -13.13 -5.05 -14.42
CA GLY A 114 -14.00 -3.98 -13.93
C GLY A 114 -13.39 -3.06 -12.86
N HIS A 115 -12.25 -3.40 -12.25
CA HIS A 115 -11.50 -2.49 -11.36
C HIS A 115 -10.56 -1.57 -12.14
N SER A 116 -10.05 -0.51 -11.50
CA SER A 116 -9.07 0.37 -12.16
C SER A 116 -7.67 -0.26 -12.18
N VAL A 117 -7.08 -0.40 -13.36
CA VAL A 117 -5.66 -0.77 -13.52
C VAL A 117 -4.72 0.16 -12.73
N SER A 118 -5.11 1.42 -12.52
CA SER A 118 -4.33 2.36 -11.72
C SER A 118 -4.37 2.06 -10.22
N GLU A 119 -5.48 1.51 -9.72
CA GLU A 119 -5.59 1.05 -8.32
C GLU A 119 -4.74 -0.21 -8.14
N HIS A 120 -4.86 -1.18 -9.05
CA HIS A 120 -4.07 -2.41 -9.06
C HIS A 120 -2.56 -2.14 -9.10
N LEU A 121 -2.11 -1.20 -9.94
CA LEU A 121 -0.71 -0.77 -9.99
C LEU A 121 -0.26 -0.09 -8.68
N SER A 122 -1.13 0.70 -8.06
CA SER A 122 -0.87 1.36 -6.77
C SER A 122 -0.73 0.33 -5.64
N ASP A 123 -1.61 -0.67 -5.59
CA ASP A 123 -1.57 -1.78 -4.62
C ASP A 123 -0.28 -2.60 -4.78
N PHE A 124 0.08 -2.95 -6.02
CA PHE A 124 1.34 -3.64 -6.33
C PHE A 124 2.56 -2.83 -5.84
N GLN A 125 2.62 -1.54 -6.20
CA GLN A 125 3.73 -0.67 -5.80
C GLN A 125 3.78 -0.50 -4.27
N GLY A 126 2.63 -0.42 -3.60
CA GLY A 126 2.53 -0.35 -2.15
C GLY A 126 3.14 -1.57 -1.44
N LEU A 127 2.98 -2.77 -2.02
CA LEU A 127 3.61 -4.00 -1.52
C LEU A 127 5.13 -4.03 -1.76
N VAL A 128 5.58 -3.65 -2.96
CA VAL A 128 7.01 -3.57 -3.31
C VAL A 128 7.75 -2.55 -2.43
N ASN A 129 7.15 -1.39 -2.18
CA ASN A 129 7.73 -0.36 -1.31
C ASN A 129 7.89 -0.84 0.14
N GLN A 130 6.95 -1.65 0.64
CA GLN A 130 7.06 -2.27 1.98
C GLN A 130 8.20 -3.29 2.05
N LEU A 131 8.39 -4.12 1.02
CA LEU A 131 9.54 -5.04 0.95
C LEU A 131 10.88 -4.30 0.88
N THR A 132 10.95 -3.23 0.09
CA THR A 132 12.15 -2.38 0.00
C THR A 132 12.49 -1.75 1.35
N THR A 133 11.48 -1.27 2.09
CA THR A 133 11.63 -0.75 3.47
C THR A 133 12.19 -1.80 4.43
N MET A 134 11.88 -3.08 4.21
CA MET A 134 12.42 -4.22 4.98
C MET A 134 13.78 -4.73 4.48
N LYS A 135 14.50 -3.95 3.65
CA LYS A 135 15.77 -4.35 3.00
C LYS A 135 15.62 -5.63 2.17
N LEU A 136 14.51 -5.76 1.41
CA LEU A 136 14.34 -6.78 0.37
C LEU A 136 13.82 -6.12 -0.90
N ALA A 137 14.73 -5.51 -1.67
CA ALA A 137 14.39 -5.00 -2.99
C ALA A 137 14.21 -6.17 -3.98
N LEU A 138 13.19 -6.09 -4.83
CA LEU A 138 13.02 -6.98 -5.99
C LEU A 138 13.64 -6.28 -7.20
N ASP A 139 14.34 -7.02 -8.07
CA ASP A 139 14.83 -6.45 -9.34
C ASP A 139 13.65 -5.93 -10.18
N ASP A 140 13.85 -4.86 -10.94
CA ASP A 140 12.83 -4.25 -11.78
C ASP A 140 12.22 -5.24 -12.80
N GLU A 141 13.00 -6.20 -13.27
CA GLU A 141 12.53 -7.28 -14.16
C GLU A 141 11.61 -8.25 -13.41
N VAL A 142 11.97 -8.63 -12.18
CA VAL A 142 11.13 -9.48 -11.31
C VAL A 142 9.84 -8.75 -10.94
N GLN A 143 9.91 -7.44 -10.67
CA GLN A 143 8.73 -6.61 -10.46
C GLN A 143 7.82 -6.58 -11.71
N ALA A 144 8.39 -6.40 -12.90
CA ALA A 144 7.62 -6.38 -14.15
C ALA A 144 6.97 -7.74 -14.46
N LEU A 145 7.69 -8.85 -14.26
CA LEU A 145 7.17 -10.21 -14.43
C LEU A 145 6.06 -10.53 -13.43
N LEU A 146 6.23 -10.18 -12.16
CA LEU A 146 5.19 -10.36 -11.13
C LEU A 146 3.94 -9.53 -11.46
N LEU A 147 4.12 -8.26 -11.89
CA LEU A 147 3.01 -7.41 -12.31
C LEU A 147 2.27 -7.97 -13.53
N LEU A 148 2.97 -8.47 -14.56
CA LEU A 148 2.32 -9.13 -15.70
C LEU A 148 1.58 -10.40 -15.28
N SER A 149 2.19 -11.23 -14.43
CA SER A 149 1.55 -12.45 -13.90
C SER A 149 0.31 -12.17 -13.03
N SER A 150 0.14 -10.92 -12.57
CA SER A 150 -1.03 -10.49 -11.79
C SER A 150 -2.22 -10.06 -12.66
N LEU A 151 -2.05 -9.86 -13.96
CA LEU A 151 -3.16 -9.52 -14.87
C LEU A 151 -4.09 -10.73 -15.09
N SER A 152 -5.34 -10.48 -15.48
CA SER A 152 -6.29 -11.53 -15.85
C SER A 152 -6.05 -12.02 -17.28
N ASP A 153 -6.55 -13.22 -17.61
CA ASP A 153 -6.35 -13.86 -18.92
C ASP A 153 -6.88 -13.00 -20.10
N SER A 154 -7.83 -12.08 -19.84
CA SER A 154 -8.30 -11.06 -20.79
C SER A 154 -7.19 -10.10 -21.27
N TRP A 155 -6.02 -10.11 -20.64
CA TRP A 155 -4.82 -9.33 -20.99
C TRP A 155 -3.73 -10.16 -21.66
N GLU A 156 -3.91 -11.47 -21.86
CA GLU A 156 -2.86 -12.37 -22.35
C GLU A 156 -2.28 -11.91 -23.71
N THR A 157 -3.12 -11.42 -24.63
CA THR A 157 -2.67 -10.81 -25.90
C THR A 157 -1.75 -9.60 -25.69
N LEU A 158 -1.97 -8.81 -24.65
CA LEU A 158 -1.14 -7.65 -24.30
C LEU A 158 0.15 -8.08 -23.61
N VAL A 159 0.11 -9.11 -22.76
CA VAL A 159 1.31 -9.71 -22.16
C VAL A 159 2.25 -10.27 -23.24
N VAL A 160 1.71 -10.98 -24.23
CA VAL A 160 2.44 -11.50 -25.39
C VAL A 160 3.00 -10.36 -26.25
N SER A 161 2.17 -9.38 -26.61
CA SER A 161 2.59 -8.21 -27.39
C SER A 161 3.70 -7.43 -26.71
N LEU A 162 3.58 -7.18 -25.40
CA LEU A 162 4.55 -6.42 -24.63
C LEU A 162 5.89 -7.16 -24.51
N SER A 163 5.84 -8.47 -24.22
CA SER A 163 7.02 -9.34 -24.14
C SER A 163 7.81 -9.35 -25.46
N ASN A 164 7.11 -9.40 -26.59
CA ASN A 164 7.73 -9.34 -27.93
C ASN A 164 8.26 -7.94 -28.31
N SER A 165 7.74 -6.88 -27.67
CA SER A 165 8.14 -5.49 -27.93
C SER A 165 9.29 -4.98 -27.04
N ALA A 166 9.68 -5.74 -26.02
CA ALA A 166 10.67 -5.30 -25.03
C ALA A 166 12.09 -5.23 -25.65
N PRO A 167 12.74 -4.05 -25.68
CA PRO A 167 14.10 -3.94 -26.19
C PRO A 167 15.04 -4.79 -25.33
N ASN A 168 15.83 -5.66 -25.97
CA ASN A 168 16.70 -6.66 -25.34
C ASN A 168 15.97 -7.68 -24.43
N GLY A 169 14.64 -7.84 -24.57
CA GLY A 169 13.84 -8.74 -23.75
C GLY A 169 13.56 -8.25 -22.32
N LYS A 170 14.12 -7.10 -21.90
CA LYS A 170 13.94 -6.60 -20.53
C LYS A 170 12.65 -5.79 -20.42
N LEU A 171 11.69 -6.31 -19.66
CA LEU A 171 10.41 -5.67 -19.38
C LEU A 171 10.57 -4.61 -18.28
N THR A 172 10.08 -3.40 -18.53
CA THR A 172 10.02 -2.31 -17.53
C THR A 172 8.57 -1.96 -17.21
N ARG A 173 8.33 -1.48 -15.99
CA ARG A 173 7.00 -1.07 -15.52
C ARG A 173 6.36 0.01 -16.40
N ASP A 174 7.17 0.90 -16.97
CA ASP A 174 6.68 2.01 -17.78
C ASP A 174 6.16 1.54 -19.15
N ASN A 175 6.71 0.45 -19.71
CA ASN A 175 6.18 -0.18 -20.92
C ASN A 175 4.73 -0.66 -20.71
N ILE A 176 4.44 -1.27 -19.56
CA ILE A 176 3.09 -1.74 -19.18
C ILE A 176 2.12 -0.56 -19.11
N MET A 177 2.51 0.53 -18.44
CA MET A 177 1.65 1.70 -18.25
C MET A 177 1.47 2.53 -19.54
N LEU A 178 2.45 2.58 -20.43
CA LEU A 178 2.30 3.21 -21.75
C LEU A 178 1.35 2.43 -22.65
N ASN A 179 1.45 1.09 -22.67
CA ASN A 179 0.58 0.24 -23.47
C ASN A 179 -0.90 0.33 -23.02
N GLU A 180 -1.18 0.26 -21.70
CA GLU A 180 -2.55 0.45 -21.19
C GLU A 180 -3.12 1.84 -21.52
N LYS A 181 -2.30 2.90 -21.47
CA LYS A 181 -2.74 4.25 -21.89
C LYS A 181 -3.11 4.30 -23.37
N ALA A 182 -2.39 3.58 -24.24
CA ALA A 182 -2.73 3.45 -25.66
C ALA A 182 -4.04 2.67 -25.85
N ARG A 183 -4.18 1.50 -25.22
CA ARG A 183 -5.37 0.65 -25.31
C ARG A 183 -6.65 1.34 -24.84
N ARG A 184 -6.62 2.10 -23.74
CA ARG A 184 -7.78 2.91 -23.30
C ARG A 184 -8.23 3.94 -24.33
N LYS A 185 -7.27 4.53 -25.04
CA LYS A 185 -7.53 5.51 -26.10
C LYS A 185 -8.19 4.86 -27.33
N GLU A 186 -7.79 3.64 -27.69
CA GLU A 186 -8.42 2.86 -28.76
C GLU A 186 -9.83 2.39 -28.40
N LEU A 187 -10.06 1.97 -27.15
CA LEU A 187 -11.37 1.55 -26.64
C LEU A 187 -12.33 2.71 -26.31
N GLY A 188 -11.91 3.96 -26.47
CA GLY A 188 -12.72 5.15 -26.17
C GLY A 188 -13.05 5.33 -24.68
N ILE A 189 -12.39 4.60 -23.77
CA ILE A 189 -12.65 4.64 -22.33
C ILE A 189 -11.99 5.89 -21.74
N THR A 190 -12.69 7.01 -21.89
CA THR A 190 -12.33 8.28 -21.25
C THR A 190 -12.93 8.31 -19.84
N SER A 191 -12.11 8.61 -18.84
CA SER A 191 -12.61 8.93 -17.50
C SER A 191 -13.06 10.39 -17.49
N GLU A 192 -14.30 10.63 -17.92
CA GLU A 192 -14.91 11.94 -17.79
C GLU A 192 -15.25 12.20 -16.31
N SER A 193 -14.39 12.95 -15.64
CA SER A 193 -14.67 13.54 -14.33
C SER A 193 -13.96 14.90 -14.19
N HIS A 194 -14.17 15.76 -15.18
CA HIS A 194 -14.13 17.21 -14.99
C HIS A 194 -15.07 17.89 -16.00
N ALA A 195 -16.29 18.17 -15.54
CA ALA A 195 -17.26 18.93 -16.34
C ALA A 195 -16.79 20.38 -16.49
N LEU A 196 -16.33 20.76 -17.67
CA LEU A 196 -16.16 22.16 -18.05
C LEU A 196 -17.46 22.66 -18.67
N VAL A 197 -18.30 23.26 -17.83
CA VAL A 197 -19.45 24.05 -18.29
C VAL A 197 -18.91 25.28 -19.02
N ALA A 198 -19.00 25.27 -20.34
CA ALA A 198 -18.71 26.44 -21.17
C ALA A 198 -19.87 27.44 -21.07
N ASP A 199 -19.86 28.27 -20.01
CA ASP A 199 -20.81 29.36 -19.85
C ASP A 199 -20.49 30.49 -20.84
N ASN A 200 -21.19 30.51 -21.98
CA ASN A 200 -20.95 31.47 -23.05
C ASN A 200 -21.82 32.72 -22.91
N SER A 201 -21.48 33.57 -21.93
CA SER A 201 -22.03 34.91 -21.76
C SER A 201 -21.00 35.98 -22.15
N GLY A 202 -21.18 36.64 -23.31
CA GLY A 202 -20.20 37.62 -23.79
C GLY A 202 -20.44 38.19 -25.18
N SER A 203 -21.36 39.14 -25.31
CA SER A 203 -21.67 39.83 -26.58
C SER A 203 -20.46 40.51 -27.23
N ARG A 204 -20.25 40.31 -28.54
CA ARG A 204 -19.69 41.29 -29.49
C ARG A 204 -20.06 40.89 -30.93
N GLY A 205 -20.70 41.78 -31.67
CA GLY A 205 -21.22 41.50 -33.02
C GLY A 205 -20.55 42.31 -34.13
N ARG A 206 -21.21 42.31 -35.31
CA ARG A 206 -20.80 42.90 -36.62
C ARG A 206 -19.81 42.01 -37.40
N SER A 207 -19.96 41.78 -38.71
CA SER A 207 -20.99 42.27 -39.65
C SER A 207 -21.17 41.38 -40.89
N ARG A 208 -22.40 41.38 -41.42
CA ARG A 208 -22.77 41.36 -42.85
C ARG A 208 -21.89 40.53 -43.81
N ASN A 209 -22.49 39.49 -44.40
CA ASN A 209 -22.69 39.54 -45.85
C ASN A 209 -24.09 39.08 -46.23
N ARG A 210 -24.61 39.61 -47.34
CA ARG A 210 -25.96 39.33 -47.86
C ARG A 210 -25.90 38.10 -48.75
N ASN A 211 -26.90 37.22 -48.66
CA ASN A 211 -27.56 36.73 -49.86
C ASN A 211 -28.98 36.23 -49.53
N PHE A 212 -29.97 36.96 -50.05
CA PHE A 212 -31.35 36.50 -50.09
C PHE A 212 -31.49 35.54 -51.27
N ASN A 213 -32.03 34.35 -51.02
CA ASN A 213 -32.71 33.58 -52.06
C ASN A 213 -33.99 32.97 -51.47
N PHE A 214 -35.01 33.82 -51.40
CA PHE A 214 -36.35 33.44 -50.96
C PHE A 214 -37.10 32.86 -52.16
N LYS A 215 -37.24 31.53 -52.25
CA LYS A 215 -38.24 30.91 -53.13
C LYS A 215 -39.44 30.45 -52.31
N ASN A 216 -40.58 30.97 -52.74
CA ASN A 216 -41.87 30.89 -52.08
C ASN A 216 -42.57 29.57 -52.42
N SER A 217 -43.14 28.88 -51.43
CA SER A 217 -44.46 28.29 -51.58
C SER A 217 -45.16 28.19 -50.21
N GLN A 218 -46.34 28.80 -50.13
CA GLN A 218 -47.26 28.61 -49.02
C GLN A 218 -48.04 27.32 -49.24
N ASN A 219 -48.40 26.62 -48.16
CA ASN A 219 -49.76 26.08 -48.10
C ASN A 219 -50.32 26.10 -46.67
N ARG A 220 -51.54 26.61 -46.56
CA ARG A 220 -52.44 26.42 -45.40
C ARG A 220 -53.01 24.98 -45.51
N SER A 221 -53.65 24.35 -44.53
CA SER A 221 -54.44 24.85 -43.41
C SER A 221 -54.73 23.76 -42.35
N ASN A 222 -54.67 24.16 -41.07
CA ASN A 222 -55.62 23.86 -40.00
C ASN A 222 -56.67 22.74 -40.19
N SER A 223 -56.66 21.70 -39.33
CA SER A 223 -57.88 20.96 -38.96
C SER A 223 -57.80 20.40 -37.52
N ARG A 224 -58.96 20.21 -36.89
CA ARG A 224 -59.12 19.87 -35.46
C ARG A 224 -59.39 18.37 -35.29
N GLY A 225 -58.80 17.74 -34.27
CA GLY A 225 -59.10 16.37 -33.87
C GLY A 225 -59.32 16.23 -32.35
N ARG A 226 -60.58 16.27 -31.90
CA ARG A 226 -60.99 15.90 -30.53
C ARG A 226 -61.53 14.48 -30.57
N SER A 227 -61.05 13.61 -29.69
CA SER A 227 -61.84 12.43 -29.27
C SER A 227 -61.63 12.15 -27.77
N LYS A 228 -62.70 11.68 -27.12
CA LYS A 228 -62.85 11.53 -25.66
C LYS A 228 -62.93 10.03 -25.37
N GLY A 229 -62.17 9.51 -24.41
CA GLY A 229 -62.24 8.12 -23.95
C GLY A 229 -62.57 8.01 -22.46
N ARG A 230 -63.63 7.27 -22.11
CA ARG A 230 -64.24 7.13 -20.77
C ARG A 230 -64.76 5.68 -20.67
N SER A 231 -64.74 4.95 -19.54
CA SER A 231 -64.34 5.25 -18.15
C SER A 231 -64.26 3.93 -17.34
N LYS A 232 -63.67 3.97 -16.12
CA LYS A 232 -63.99 3.07 -14.98
C LYS A 232 -63.51 1.58 -15.11
N SER A 233 -63.28 0.81 -14.03
CA SER A 233 -63.25 1.08 -12.56
C SER A 233 -62.81 -0.15 -11.73
N LEU A 234 -62.44 0.08 -10.46
CA LEU A 234 -62.34 -0.88 -9.33
C LEU A 234 -61.14 -1.86 -9.41
N SER A 235 -60.57 -2.34 -8.30
CA SER A 235 -61.08 -2.45 -6.91
C SER A 235 -60.09 -1.99 -5.82
N ARG A 236 -60.58 -1.87 -4.58
CA ARG A 236 -59.80 -1.62 -3.35
C ARG A 236 -59.29 -2.93 -2.75
N GLN A 237 -58.18 -2.87 -2.00
CA GLN A 237 -58.19 -3.32 -0.60
C GLN A 237 -57.14 -2.61 0.25
N ARG A 238 -57.38 -2.56 1.57
CA ARG A 238 -56.69 -1.77 2.59
C ARG A 238 -56.47 -2.69 3.81
N GLY A 239 -55.33 -2.56 4.48
CA GLY A 239 -55.00 -3.13 5.81
C GLY A 239 -53.62 -2.56 6.20
N GLU A 240 -53.52 -1.66 7.18
CA GLU A 240 -53.35 -2.00 8.62
C GLU A 240 -52.08 -2.84 8.81
N ILE A 241 -50.90 -2.25 9.06
CA ILE A 241 -50.45 -1.54 10.29
C ILE A 241 -50.67 -2.35 11.56
N THR A 242 -49.57 -2.88 12.10
CA THR A 242 -49.30 -2.99 13.55
C THR A 242 -47.79 -2.96 13.76
N CYS A 243 -47.35 -2.14 14.72
CA CYS A 243 -46.01 -2.17 15.29
C CYS A 243 -46.10 -2.75 16.70
N TYR A 244 -45.05 -3.44 17.16
CA TYR A 244 -44.88 -3.80 18.57
C TYR A 244 -43.46 -3.46 19.03
N HIS A 245 -43.34 -3.19 20.35
CA HIS A 245 -42.11 -2.84 21.05
C HIS A 245 -41.09 -3.99 21.10
#